data_AF-A0A359HB82-F1
#
_entry.id   AF-A0A359HB82-F1
#
_cell.length_a   1.000
_cell.length_b   1.000
_cell.length_c   1.000
_cell.angle_alpha   90.00
_cell.angle_beta   90.00
_cell.angle_gamma   90.00
#
_symmetry.space_group_name_H-M   'P 1'
#
loop_
_entity.id
_entity.type
_entity.pdbx_description
1 polymer ?
#
loop_
_entity_poly.entity_id
_entity_poly.type
_entity_poly.pdbx_seq_one_letter_code
_entity_poly.pdbx_strand_id
1 'polypeptide(L)'
;MSILQIKTCITGRAWLPDKKRFETESEYENRVADDLLKAKEIMESELGRPMDVIAWPYRQDSPESFKIASLLGYKFFYYVDNRFFMVYILTFLYMKICLIIHW
;
A
#
# COMPACT_ATOMS: atom_id res chain seq x y z
N MET A 1 13.96 -24.53 1.96
CA MET A 1 13.65 -23.88 0.68
C MET A 1 13.11 -22.49 1.01
N SER A 2 13.99 -21.48 1.02
CA SER A 2 13.65 -20.10 1.36
C SER A 2 12.74 -19.55 0.27
N ILE A 3 11.46 -19.36 0.60
CA ILE A 3 10.54 -18.59 -0.23
C ILE A 3 11.19 -17.22 -0.41
N LEU A 4 11.44 -16.81 -1.66
CA LEU A 4 11.88 -15.45 -2.00
C LEU A 4 10.97 -14.47 -1.25
N GLN A 5 11.50 -13.81 -0.22
CA GLN A 5 10.76 -12.81 0.51
C GLN A 5 10.65 -11.60 -0.42
N ILE A 6 9.55 -11.52 -1.18
CA ILE A 6 9.24 -10.37 -2.04
C ILE A 6 9.08 -9.17 -1.12
N LYS A 7 10.10 -8.31 -1.06
CA LYS A 7 10.02 -7.05 -0.32
C LYS A 7 9.20 -6.07 -1.15
N THR A 8 8.06 -5.66 -0.62
CA THR A 8 7.15 -4.76 -1.34
C THR A 8 7.68 -3.33 -1.35
N CYS A 9 7.32 -2.55 -2.37
CA CYS A 9 7.69 -1.14 -2.50
C CYS A 9 7.19 -0.27 -1.33
N ILE A 10 6.22 -0.75 -0.55
CA ILE A 10 5.67 -0.03 0.61
C ILE A 10 6.53 -0.22 1.87
N THR A 11 7.28 -1.32 1.97
CA THR A 11 8.06 -1.67 3.18
C THR A 11 9.43 -1.03 3.25
N GLY A 12 9.87 -0.30 2.21
CA GLY A 12 11.14 0.38 2.27
C GLY A 12 11.55 1.08 1.00
N ARG A 13 12.74 1.67 1.09
CA ARG A 13 13.37 2.51 0.07
C ARG A 13 13.63 1.72 -1.21
N ALA A 14 13.14 2.24 -2.32
CA ALA A 14 13.34 1.68 -3.65
C ALA A 14 14.73 2.03 -4.18
N TRP A 15 15.29 1.15 -5.02
CA TRP A 15 16.45 1.49 -5.84
C TRP A 15 15.97 2.33 -7.03
N LEU A 16 16.61 3.47 -7.27
CA LEU A 16 16.33 4.38 -8.39
C LEU A 16 17.42 4.16 -9.47
N PRO A 17 17.14 3.41 -10.55
CA PRO A 17 18.16 3.04 -11.55
C PRO A 17 18.81 4.25 -12.20
N ASP A 18 18.02 5.27 -12.54
CA ASP A 18 18.48 6.48 -13.22
C ASP A 18 19.44 7.31 -12.36
N LYS A 19 19.22 7.29 -11.04
CA LYS A 19 20.06 7.99 -10.06
C LYS A 19 21.18 7.11 -9.49
N LYS A 20 21.18 5.80 -9.81
CA LYS A 20 22.11 4.78 -9.30
C LYS A 20 22.25 4.81 -7.76
N ARG A 21 21.14 4.99 -7.06
CA ARG A 21 21.09 4.99 -5.58
C ARG A 21 19.73 4.53 -5.07
N PHE A 22 19.66 4.18 -3.78
CA PHE A 22 18.36 4.06 -3.09
C PHE A 22 17.74 5.43 -2.87
N GLU A 23 16.42 5.44 -2.68
CA GLU A 23 15.69 6.60 -2.15
C GLU A 23 16.34 7.11 -0.85
N THR A 24 16.23 8.41 -0.64
CA THR A 24 16.37 8.96 0.72
C THR A 24 15.15 8.57 1.55
N GLU A 25 15.23 8.77 2.87
CA GLU A 25 14.09 8.55 3.76
C GLU A 25 12.90 9.42 3.37
N SER A 26 13.12 10.72 3.15
CA SER A 26 12.06 11.64 2.71
C SER A 26 11.49 11.30 1.33
N GLU A 27 12.30 10.85 0.37
CA GLU A 27 11.78 10.40 -0.93
C GLU A 27 10.84 9.18 -0.77
N TYR A 28 11.20 8.24 0.11
CA TYR A 28 10.36 7.09 0.43
C TYR A 28 9.05 7.50 1.13
N GLU A 29 9.14 8.35 2.15
CA GLU A 29 7.95 8.81 2.89
C GLU A 29 6.98 9.54 1.99
N ASN A 30 7.48 10.45 1.13
CA ASN A 30 6.65 11.17 0.17
C ASN A 30 5.99 10.22 -0.84
N ARG A 31 6.76 9.30 -1.43
CA ARG A 31 6.20 8.32 -2.38
C ARG A 31 5.09 7.48 -1.75
N VAL A 32 5.29 6.99 -0.52
CA VAL A 32 4.29 6.17 0.18
C VAL A 32 3.06 7.01 0.55
N ALA A 33 3.26 8.25 1.01
CA ALA A 33 2.15 9.14 1.31
C ALA A 33 1.30 9.46 0.07
N ASP A 34 1.96 9.78 -1.05
CA ASP A 34 1.31 10.10 -2.31
C ASP A 34 0.51 8.91 -2.85
N ASP A 35 1.09 7.70 -2.82
CA ASP A 35 0.41 6.47 -3.27
C ASP A 35 -0.83 6.16 -2.42
N LEU A 36 -0.69 6.22 -1.09
CA LEU A 36 -1.78 5.94 -0.16
C LEU A 36 -2.89 6.99 -0.21
N LEU A 37 -2.54 8.26 -0.38
CA LEU A 37 -3.51 9.36 -0.53
C LEU A 37 -4.26 9.21 -1.85
N LYS A 38 -3.56 9.02 -2.96
CA LYS A 38 -4.18 8.84 -4.27
C LYS A 38 -5.12 7.64 -4.29
N ALA A 39 -4.71 6.51 -3.70
CA ALA A 39 -5.57 5.34 -3.56
C ALA A 39 -6.83 5.67 -2.75
N LYS A 40 -6.69 6.41 -1.64
CA LYS A 40 -7.82 6.85 -0.81
C LYS A 40 -8.80 7.70 -1.62
N GLU A 41 -8.31 8.75 -2.26
CA GLU A 41 -9.11 9.70 -3.03
C GLU A 41 -9.88 9.02 -4.16
N ILE A 42 -9.22 8.14 -4.91
CA ILE A 42 -9.87 7.37 -5.98
C ILE A 42 -10.97 6.50 -5.40
N MET A 43 -10.70 5.77 -4.31
CA MET A 43 -11.69 4.89 -3.70
C MET A 43 -12.88 5.62 -3.11
N GLU A 44 -12.65 6.77 -2.46
CA GLU A 44 -13.71 7.61 -1.90
C GLU A 44 -14.58 8.21 -3.01
N SER A 45 -13.96 8.67 -4.10
CA SER A 45 -14.66 9.18 -5.28
C SER A 45 -15.53 8.10 -5.93
N GLU A 46 -14.99 6.89 -6.11
CA GLU A 46 -15.69 5.80 -6.79
C GLU A 46 -16.80 5.17 -5.95
N LEU A 47 -16.67 5.18 -4.62
CA LEU A 47 -17.64 4.58 -3.69
C LEU A 47 -18.61 5.59 -3.09
N GLY A 48 -18.34 6.90 -3.21
CA GLY A 48 -19.17 7.96 -2.64
C GLY A 48 -19.21 7.96 -1.11
N ARG A 49 -18.17 7.44 -0.45
CA ARG A 49 -18.09 7.34 1.01
C ARG A 49 -16.64 7.37 1.49
N PRO A 50 -16.36 7.80 2.75
CA PRO A 50 -15.01 7.79 3.31
C PRO A 50 -14.37 6.41 3.32
N MET A 51 -13.06 6.37 3.12
CA MET A 51 -12.24 5.15 3.12
C MET A 51 -11.37 5.11 4.37
N ASP A 52 -11.87 4.43 5.40
CA ASP A 52 -11.18 4.26 6.70
C ASP A 52 -10.34 2.97 6.76
N VAL A 53 -10.29 2.20 5.67
CA VAL A 53 -9.73 0.83 5.66
C VAL A 53 -8.61 0.70 4.63
N ILE A 54 -7.54 -0.02 4.98
CA ILE A 54 -6.51 -0.47 4.05
C ILE A 54 -6.25 -1.97 4.22
N ALA A 55 -5.99 -2.67 3.11
CA ALA A 55 -5.47 -4.02 3.13
C ALA A 55 -4.05 -4.02 2.56
N TRP A 56 -3.08 -4.41 3.38
CA TRP A 56 -1.68 -4.33 3.02
C TRP A 56 -1.32 -5.35 1.93
N PRO A 57 -0.70 -4.92 0.83
CA PRO A 57 -0.32 -5.81 -0.23
C PRO A 57 0.69 -6.84 0.29
N TYR A 58 0.48 -8.10 -0.06
CA TYR A 58 1.34 -9.22 0.36
C TYR A 58 1.56 -9.34 1.88
N ARG A 59 0.62 -8.85 2.70
CA ARG A 59 0.70 -8.85 4.18
C ARG A 59 1.83 -8.01 4.75
N GLN A 60 2.34 -7.06 3.98
CA GLN A 60 3.57 -6.37 4.34
C GLN A 60 3.33 -4.86 4.46
N ASP A 61 3.75 -4.33 5.60
CA ASP A 61 3.86 -2.93 5.92
C ASP A 61 5.21 -2.64 6.60
N SER A 62 5.49 -1.38 6.89
CA SER A 62 6.55 -0.95 7.79
C SER A 62 5.99 0.02 8.85
N PRO A 63 6.72 0.26 9.95
CA PRO A 63 6.32 1.28 10.94
C PRO A 63 6.07 2.66 10.31
N GLU A 64 6.87 3.03 9.31
CA GLU A 64 6.75 4.29 8.59
C GLU A 64 5.50 4.31 7.72
N SER A 65 5.27 3.27 6.90
CA SER A 65 4.07 3.20 6.06
C SER A 65 2.79 3.16 6.89
N PHE A 66 2.80 2.46 8.03
CA PHE A 66 1.70 2.41 8.97
C PHE A 66 1.40 3.79 9.57
N LYS A 67 2.44 4.53 9.97
CA LYS A 67 2.32 5.89 10.51
C LYS A 67 1.74 6.84 9.46
N ILE A 68 2.25 6.79 8.23
CA ILE A 68 1.75 7.60 7.10
C ILE A 68 0.26 7.30 6.86
N ALA A 69 -0.12 6.02 6.76
CA ALA A 69 -1.51 5.64 6.56
C ALA A 69 -2.42 6.13 7.71
N SER A 70 -1.96 6.03 8.95
CA SER A 70 -2.69 6.54 10.11
C SER A 70 -2.92 8.06 10.04
N LEU A 71 -1.90 8.82 9.60
CA LEU A 71 -2.00 10.27 9.39
C LEU A 71 -2.97 10.64 8.26
N LEU A 72 -3.12 9.79 7.26
CA LEU A 72 -4.10 9.92 6.17
C LEU A 72 -5.52 9.47 6.58
N GLY A 73 -5.73 9.13 7.85
CA GLY A 73 -7.04 8.80 8.41
C GLY A 73 -7.50 7.36 8.17
N TYR A 74 -6.62 6.46 7.75
CA TYR A 74 -6.91 5.03 7.80
C TYR A 74 -6.98 4.58 9.26
N LYS A 75 -8.01 3.80 9.61
CA LYS A 75 -8.30 3.33 10.98
C LYS A 75 -8.18 1.82 11.11
N PHE A 76 -8.49 1.09 10.04
CA PHE A 76 -8.48 -0.37 10.03
C PHE A 76 -7.46 -0.91 9.04
N PHE A 77 -6.57 -1.75 9.53
CA PHE A 77 -5.44 -2.32 8.79
C PHE A 77 -5.60 -3.83 8.70
N TYR A 78 -5.78 -4.34 7.48
CA TYR A 78 -5.98 -5.76 7.23
C TYR A 78 -4.74 -6.38 6.58
N TYR A 79 -4.45 -7.61 6.98
CA TYR A 79 -3.39 -8.43 6.41
C TYR A 79 -4.00 -9.72 5.85
N VAL A 80 -3.62 -10.09 4.64
CA VAL A 80 -4.14 -11.30 3.98
C VAL A 80 -3.60 -12.57 4.66
N ASP A 81 -4.33 -13.23 5.55
CA ASP A 81 -3.88 -14.53 6.08
C ASP A 81 -4.30 -15.68 5.14
N ASN A 82 -3.44 -16.70 4.99
CA ASN A 82 -3.68 -17.86 4.11
C ASN A 82 -4.85 -18.76 4.55
N ARG A 83 -5.57 -18.38 5.61
CA ARG A 83 -6.65 -19.16 6.22
C ARG A 83 -8.04 -18.57 6.02
N PHE A 84 -8.15 -17.35 5.48
CA PHE A 84 -9.43 -16.71 5.20
C PHE A 84 -9.36 -15.94 3.89
N PHE A 85 -9.97 -16.51 2.84
CA PHE A 85 -10.36 -15.75 1.65
C PHE A 85 -11.43 -14.74 2.09
N MET A 86 -11.03 -13.50 2.33
CA MET A 86 -11.98 -12.45 2.66
C MET A 86 -12.82 -12.12 1.40
N VAL A 87 -14.11 -12.42 1.54
CA VAL A 87 -15.18 -12.57 0.56
C VAL A 87 -15.49 -11.24 -0.16
N TYR A 88 -15.27 -11.23 -1.48
CA TYR A 88 -15.74 -10.32 -2.55
C TYR A 88 -15.53 -8.79 -2.47
N ILE A 89 -15.39 -8.17 -1.29
CA ILE A 89 -15.16 -6.71 -1.20
C ILE A 89 -13.71 -6.35 -1.58
N LEU A 90 -12.76 -7.22 -1.23
CA LEU A 90 -11.35 -7.01 -1.53
C LEU A 90 -11.00 -7.31 -2.98
N THR A 91 -11.76 -8.13 -3.71
CA THR A 91 -11.40 -8.46 -5.09
C THR A 91 -11.53 -7.25 -6.01
N PHE A 92 -12.58 -6.42 -5.85
CA PHE A 92 -12.71 -5.16 -6.59
C PHE A 92 -11.68 -4.11 -6.15
N LEU A 93 -11.40 -4.04 -4.85
CA LEU A 93 -10.42 -3.11 -4.28
C LEU A 93 -8.99 -3.44 -4.74
N TYR A 94 -8.59 -4.71 -4.68
CA TYR A 94 -7.25 -5.18 -5.03
C TYR A 94 -7.01 -5.15 -6.54
N MET A 95 -8.03 -5.43 -7.36
CA MET A 95 -7.88 -5.38 -8.82
C MET A 95 -7.77 -3.94 -9.34
N LYS A 96 -8.49 -2.97 -8.75
CA LYS A 96 -8.33 -1.54 -9.10
C LYS A 96 -7.05 -0.95 -8.53
N ILE A 97 -6.68 -1.26 -7.28
CA ILE A 97 -5.43 -0.76 -6.67
C ILE A 97 -4.21 -1.31 -7.41
N CYS A 98 -4.14 -2.61 -7.72
CA CYS A 98 -3.00 -3.17 -8.48
C CYS A 98 -2.86 -2.60 -9.91
N LEU A 99 -3.94 -2.12 -10.53
CA LEU A 99 -3.90 -1.43 -11.83
C LEU A 99 -3.46 0.04 -11.73
N ILE A 100 -3.57 0.65 -10.56
CA ILE A 100 -3.11 2.03 -10.30
C ILE A 100 -1.62 2.05 -9.91
N ILE A 101 -1.13 1.01 -9.21
CA ILE A 101 0.29 0.87 -8.78
C ILE A 101 1.17 0.24 -9.89
N HIS A 102 0.88 0.52 -11.16
CA HIS A 102 1.69 0.08 -12.31
C HIS A 102 2.40 1.27 -12.97
N TRP A 103 3.09 2.09 -12.17
CA TRP A 103 4.06 3.08 -12.63
C TRP A 103 5.16 3.28 -11.59
#